data_AF-A0A702UFK2-F1
#
_entry.id   AF-A0A702UFK2-F1
#
_cell.length_a   1.000
_cell.length_b   1.000
_cell.length_c   1.000
_cell.angle_alpha   90.00
_cell.angle_beta   90.00
_cell.angle_gamma   90.00
#
_symmetry.space_group_name_H-M   'P 1'
#
loop_
_entity.id
_entity.type
_entity.pdbx_description
1 polymer ?
#
loop_
_entity_poly.entity_id
_entity_poly.type
_entity_poly.pdbx_seq_one_letter_code
_entity_poly.pdbx_strand_id
1 'polypeptide(L)' 'SGRFVVQVGAVSDQTRAQQYQQRLSQQFSVPGRVIQNGAVWRIQLGPFASKAEASALQQRLQTEAQLQSFIASAQ' A
#
# COMPACT_ATOMS: atom_id res chain seq x y z
N SER A 1 -8.58 3.86 14.97
CA SER A 1 -9.18 3.46 13.67
C SER A 1 -8.51 4.25 12.57
N GLY A 2 -7.64 3.63 11.77
CA GLY A 2 -7.08 4.29 10.60
C GLY A 2 -8.11 4.31 9.47
N ARG A 3 -8.30 5.46 8.84
CA ARG A 3 -9.34 5.72 7.83
C ARG A 3 -8.81 5.65 6.41
N PHE A 4 -7.49 5.68 6.23
CA PHE A 4 -6.85 5.75 4.93
C PHE A 4 -5.80 4.67 4.76
N VAL A 5 -5.62 4.21 3.54
CA VAL A 5 -4.53 3.31 3.13
C VAL A 5 -3.92 3.85 1.85
N VAL A 6 -2.66 3.51 1.60
CA VAL A 6 -2.00 3.79 0.33
C VAL A 6 -1.95 2.50 -0.47
N GLN A 7 -2.65 2.44 -1.59
CA GLN A 7 -2.57 1.32 -2.52
C GLN A 7 -1.40 1.54 -3.48
N VAL A 8 -0.52 0.55 -3.54
CA VAL A 8 0.75 0.61 -4.30
C VAL A 8 0.71 -0.24 -5.57
N GLY A 9 -0.33 -1.07 -5.72
CA GLY A 9 -0.52 -1.88 -6.92
C GLY A 9 -1.57 -2.97 -6.73
N ALA A 10 -1.88 -3.64 -7.83
CA ALA A 10 -2.69 -4.85 -7.85
C ALA A 10 -2.06 -5.83 -8.84
N VAL A 11 -1.88 -7.09 -8.44
CA VAL A 11 -1.28 -8.14 -9.26
C VAL A 11 -2.17 -9.38 -9.24
N SER A 12 -2.12 -10.21 -10.29
CA SER A 12 -2.93 -11.45 -10.36
C SER A 12 -2.38 -12.61 -9.53
N ASP A 13 -1.12 -12.52 -9.08
CA ASP A 13 -0.45 -13.56 -8.32
C ASP A 13 -0.36 -13.21 -6.81
N GLN A 14 -0.89 -14.09 -5.96
CA GLN A 14 -0.95 -13.88 -4.52
C GLN A 14 0.45 -13.81 -3.89
N THR A 15 1.34 -14.72 -4.28
CA THR A 15 2.69 -14.83 -3.72
C THR A 15 3.50 -13.57 -4.05
N ARG A 16 3.40 -13.09 -5.29
CA ARG A 16 4.02 -11.84 -5.73
C ARG A 16 3.46 -10.65 -4.94
N ALA A 17 2.15 -10.61 -4.69
CA ALA A 17 1.54 -9.56 -3.89
C ALA A 17 2.08 -9.56 -2.45
N GLN A 18 2.19 -10.74 -1.82
CA GLN A 18 2.71 -10.90 -0.47
C GLN A 18 4.19 -10.48 -0.37
N GLN A 19 5.04 -10.96 -1.28
CA GLN A 19 6.45 -10.59 -1.32
C GLN A 19 6.63 -9.08 -1.50
N TYR A 20 5.83 -8.47 -2.36
CA TYR A 20 5.91 -7.05 -2.62
C TYR A 20 5.43 -6.21 -1.43
N GLN A 21 4.34 -6.64 -0.80
CA GLN A 21 3.84 -6.03 0.43
C GLN A 21 4.91 -6.07 1.54
N GLN A 22 5.53 -7.23 1.77
CA GLN A 22 6.57 -7.38 2.80
C GLN A 22 7.77 -6.47 2.54
N ARG A 23 8.26 -6.43 1.31
CA ARG A 23 9.38 -5.55 0.91
C ARG A 23 9.07 -4.08 1.19
N LEU A 24 7.91 -3.61 0.76
CA LEU A 24 7.53 -2.21 0.95
C LEU A 24 7.28 -1.88 2.42
N SER A 25 6.67 -2.80 3.17
CA SER A 25 6.47 -2.60 4.60
C SER A 25 7.78 -2.47 5.37
N GLN A 26 8.78 -3.27 5.03
CA GLN A 26 10.11 -3.17 5.62
C GLN A 26 10.82 -1.88 5.19
N GLN A 27 10.85 -1.58 3.90
CA GLN A 27 11.56 -0.42 3.35
C GLN A 27 11.01 0.91 3.88
N PHE A 28 9.68 1.04 3.94
CA PHE A 28 9.04 2.30 4.37
C PHE A 28 8.69 2.32 5.86
N SER A 29 8.91 1.20 6.57
CA SER A 29 8.53 1.01 7.98
C SER A 29 7.04 1.28 8.23
N VAL A 30 6.19 0.81 7.33
CA VAL A 30 4.72 0.95 7.40
C VAL A 30 4.07 -0.43 7.34
N PRO A 31 3.14 -0.78 8.23
CA PRO A 31 2.37 -2.02 8.12
C PRO A 31 1.69 -2.12 6.76
N GLY A 32 1.53 -3.34 6.25
CA GLY A 32 0.92 -3.58 4.95
C GLY A 32 0.03 -4.80 4.97
N ARG A 33 -0.88 -4.86 4.01
CA ARG A 33 -1.81 -5.96 3.82
C ARG A 33 -2.01 -6.23 2.34
N VAL A 34 -2.32 -7.49 2.04
CA VAL A 34 -2.76 -7.91 0.71
C VAL A 34 -4.25 -8.26 0.80
N ILE A 35 -5.06 -7.69 -0.08
CA ILE A 35 -6.51 -7.93 -0.13
C ILE A 35 -6.87 -8.51 -1.50
N GLN A 36 -7.61 -9.62 -1.51
CA GLN A 36 -8.18 -10.15 -2.73
C GLN A 36 -9.36 -9.29 -3.19
N ASN A 37 -9.38 -8.90 -4.46
CA ASN A 37 -10.47 -8.19 -5.09
C ASN A 37 -10.69 -8.77 -6.50
N GLY A 38 -11.64 -9.71 -6.61
CA GLY A 38 -11.84 -10.48 -7.83
C GLY A 38 -10.60 -11.30 -8.20
N ALA A 39 -10.10 -11.11 -9.42
CA ALA A 39 -8.94 -11.81 -9.97
C ALA A 39 -7.59 -11.19 -9.57
N VAL A 40 -7.57 -10.11 -8.79
CA VAL A 40 -6.34 -9.42 -8.39
C VAL A 40 -6.18 -9.33 -6.89
N TRP A 41 -4.92 -9.23 -6.47
CA TRP A 41 -4.48 -9.03 -5.11
C TRP A 41 -3.93 -7.62 -4.99
N ARG A 42 -4.65 -6.78 -4.23
CA ARG A 42 -4.29 -5.38 -3.98
C ARG A 42 -3.28 -5.32 -2.84
N ILE A 43 -2.18 -4.61 -3.06
CA ILE A 43 -1.20 -4.32 -2.02
C ILE A 43 -1.51 -2.95 -1.42
N GLN A 44 -1.67 -2.90 -0.10
CA GLN A 44 -1.97 -1.68 0.65
C GLN A 44 -0.99 -1.49 1.80
N LEU A 45 -0.62 -0.25 2.07
CA LEU A 45 0.17 0.17 3.22
C LEU A 45 -0.66 1.07 4.14
N GLY A 46 -0.50 0.92 5.45
CA GLY A 46 -1.27 1.60 6.50
C GLY A 46 -1.90 0.62 7.50
N PRO A 47 -2.94 1.03 8.26
CA PRO A 47 -3.80 2.19 8.00
C PRO A 47 -3.30 3.49 8.64
N PHE A 48 -3.65 4.62 8.03
CA PHE A 48 -3.30 5.97 8.45
C PHE A 48 -4.49 6.69 9.09
N ALA A 49 -4.23 7.55 10.08
CA ALA A 49 -5.27 8.30 10.77
C ALA A 49 -5.80 9.46 9.91
N SER A 50 -4.93 10.04 9.07
CA SER A 50 -5.25 11.19 8.24
C SER A 50 -4.82 11.01 6.78
N LYS A 51 -5.44 11.80 5.88
CA LYS A 51 -5.02 11.87 4.48
C LYS A 51 -3.60 12.44 4.34
N ALA A 52 -3.19 13.34 5.24
CA ALA A 52 -1.87 13.95 5.23
C ALA A 52 -0.76 12.90 5.48
N GLU A 53 -0.95 12.01 6.46
CA GLU A 53 -0.02 10.89 6.71
C GLU A 53 0.07 9.94 5.50
N ALA A 54 -1.08 9.61 4.90
CA ALA A 54 -1.11 8.77 3.70
C ALA A 54 -0.42 9.46 2.50
N SER A 55 -0.60 10.78 2.34
CA SER A 55 0.08 11.58 1.31
C SER A 55 1.60 11.62 1.50
N ALA A 56 2.08 11.68 2.74
CA ALA A 56 3.52 11.63 3.01
C ALA A 56 4.13 10.30 2.54
N LEU A 57 3.45 9.16 2.80
CA LEU A 57 3.90 7.88 2.26
C LEU A 57 3.81 7.83 0.73
N GLN A 58 2.72 8.33 0.13
CA GLN A 58 2.55 8.37 -1.33
C GLN A 58 3.71 9.09 -2.01
N GLN A 59 4.13 10.25 -1.47
CA GLN A 59 5.26 11.02 -1.99
C GLN A 59 6.58 10.23 -1.88
N ARG A 60 6.82 9.59 -0.73
CA ARG A 60 8.01 8.76 -0.53
C ARG A 60 8.06 7.58 -1.50
N LEU A 61 6.94 6.89 -1.73
CA LEU A 61 6.84 5.82 -2.72
C LEU A 61 7.17 6.30 -4.14
N GLN A 62 6.71 7.50 -4.50
CA GLN A 62 7.01 8.10 -5.80
C GLN A 62 8.48 8.50 -5.94
N THR A 63 9.09 9.06 -4.89
CA THR A 63 10.48 9.56 -4.95
C THR A 63 11.51 8.45 -4.77
N GLU A 64 11.30 7.55 -3.81
CA GLU A 64 12.29 6.53 -3.42
C GLU A 64 12.18 5.24 -4.26
N ALA A 65 10.98 4.93 -4.77
CA ALA A 65 10.72 3.67 -5.49
C ALA A 65 10.11 3.88 -6.89
N GLN A 66 9.88 5.13 -7.31
CA GLN A 66 9.21 5.47 -8.58
C GLN A 66 7.84 4.80 -8.73
N LEU A 67 7.17 4.55 -7.61
CA LEU A 67 5.90 3.85 -7.59
C LEU A 67 4.74 4.84 -7.63
N GLN A 68 3.93 4.70 -8.67
CA GLN A 68 2.61 5.31 -8.68
C GLN A 68 1.75 4.62 -7.63
N SER A 69 1.24 5.42 -6.69
CA SER A 69 0.38 4.97 -5.61
C SER A 69 -0.76 5.96 -5.39
N PHE A 70 -1.85 5.51 -4.81
CA PHE A 70 -3.00 6.35 -4.53
C PHE A 70 -3.58 6.08 -3.15
N ILE A 71 -4.21 7.11 -2.58
CA ILE A 71 -4.84 7.04 -1.25
C ILE A 71 -6.27 6.53 -1.41
N ALA A 72 -6.63 5.49 -0.67
CA ALA A 72 -7.97 4.94 -0.61
C ALA A 72 -8.51 4.96 0.82
N SER A 73 -9.83 4.81 0.96
CA SER A 73 -10.44 4.60 2.28
C SER A 73 -10.09 3.20 2.79
N ALA A 74 -9.76 3.09 4.07
CA ALA A 74 -9.56 1.81 4.72
C ALA A 74 -10.91 1.09 4.82
N GLN A 75 -11.08 0.05 3.99
CA GLN A 75 -12.16 -0.93 4.10
C GLN A 75 -11.76 -2.03 5.07
#